data_AF-A0A090RP71-F1
#
_entry.id   AF-A0A090RP71-F1
#
_cell.length_a   1.000
_cell.length_b   1.000
_cell.length_c   1.000
_cell.angle_alpha   90.00
_cell.angle_beta   90.00
_cell.angle_gamma   90.00
#
_symmetry.space_group_name_H-M   'P 1'
#
loop_
_entity.id
_entity.type
_entity.pdbx_description
1 polymer ?
#
loop_
_entity_poly.entity_id
_entity_poly.type
_entity_poly.pdbx_seq_one_letter_code
_entity_poly.pdbx_strand_id
1 'polypeptide(L)'
;MRKIAQQESKVALLVYQAFFVGLLALPLSIQGWVSPNLEQFALLLGVGLVSSVAQWFGVTAYQYGEANVISNVEYVKIIYASIFGFYLFGELPSVLAITGIFVLILSVVIPNLVIGRRSKVC
;
A
#
# COMPACT_ATOMS: atom_id res chain seq x y z
N MET A 1 23.87 12.91 -7.19
CA MET A 1 22.45 12.65 -7.54
C MET A 1 21.51 12.55 -6.33
N ARG A 2 21.72 13.34 -5.24
CA ARG A 2 20.90 13.23 -4.00
C ARG A 2 20.29 14.57 -3.55
N LYS A 3 20.54 15.65 -4.30
CA LYS A 3 20.10 17.02 -3.96
C LYS A 3 18.97 17.58 -4.83
N ILE A 4 18.57 16.90 -5.90
CA ILE A 4 17.41 17.32 -6.73
C ILE A 4 16.10 16.69 -6.18
N ALA A 5 16.19 15.52 -5.53
CA ALA A 5 15.04 14.80 -4.98
C ALA A 5 14.42 15.40 -3.70
N GLN A 6 15.01 16.46 -3.13
CA GLN A 6 14.46 17.12 -1.94
C GLN A 6 13.52 18.29 -2.27
N GLN A 7 13.46 18.73 -3.53
CA GLN A 7 12.72 19.93 -3.91
C GLN A 7 11.48 19.66 -4.78
N GLU A 8 11.36 18.48 -5.38
CA GLU A 8 10.08 18.02 -5.92
C GLU A 8 9.15 17.76 -4.73
N SER A 9 8.31 18.75 -4.46
CA SER A 9 7.34 18.75 -3.37
C SER A 9 6.57 17.43 -3.40
N LYS A 10 6.36 16.79 -2.24
CA LYS A 10 5.58 15.54 -2.14
C LYS A 10 4.26 15.61 -2.92
N VAL A 11 3.71 16.82 -2.99
CA VAL A 11 2.55 17.21 -3.79
C VAL A 11 2.74 16.96 -5.28
N ALA A 12 3.90 17.27 -5.88
CA ALA A 12 4.19 17.03 -7.29
C ALA A 12 4.14 15.54 -7.64
N LEU A 13 4.72 14.67 -6.80
CA LEU A 13 4.66 13.21 -7.00
C LEU A 13 3.21 12.70 -6.97
N LEU A 14 2.42 13.15 -5.99
CA LEU A 14 1.00 12.79 -5.87
C LEU A 14 0.17 13.30 -7.06
N VAL A 15 0.44 14.52 -7.52
CA VAL A 15 -0.23 15.13 -8.69
C VAL A 15 0.12 14.38 -9.97
N TYR A 16 1.40 14.03 -10.19
CA TYR A 16 1.81 13.22 -11.34
C TYR A 16 1.14 11.84 -11.32
N GLN A 17 1.11 11.18 -10.16
CA GLN A 17 0.44 9.89 -10.01
C GLN A 17 -1.06 10.00 -10.33
N ALA A 18 -1.75 11.00 -9.76
CA ALA A 18 -3.17 11.22 -10.01
C ALA A 18 -3.45 11.53 -11.49
N PHE A 19 -2.59 12.34 -12.12
CA PHE A 19 -2.70 12.68 -13.54
C PHE A 19 -2.53 11.46 -14.45
N PHE A 20 -1.49 10.66 -14.23
CA PHE A 20 -1.26 9.45 -15.03
C PHE A 20 -2.34 8.39 -14.82
N VAL A 21 -2.77 8.16 -13.58
CA VAL A 21 -3.86 7.23 -13.29
C VAL A 21 -5.16 7.70 -13.93
N GLY A 22 -5.49 9.00 -13.83
CA GLY A 22 -6.65 9.58 -14.49
C GLY A 22 -6.59 9.46 -16.02
N LEU A 23 -5.42 9.75 -16.62
CA LEU A 23 -5.22 9.66 -18.07
C LEU A 23 -5.38 8.22 -18.58
N LEU A 24 -4.89 7.22 -17.84
CA LEU A 24 -5.04 5.81 -18.18
C LEU A 24 -6.46 5.30 -17.93
N ALA A 25 -7.15 5.83 -16.92
CA ALA A 25 -8.54 5.44 -16.59
C ALA A 25 -9.58 6.05 -17.55
N LEU A 26 -9.31 7.22 -18.15
CA LEU A 26 -10.20 7.90 -19.10
C LEU A 26 -10.64 7.02 -20.28
N PRO A 27 -9.75 6.41 -21.10
CA PRO A 27 -10.17 5.61 -22.25
C PRO A 27 -10.97 4.36 -21.85
N LEU A 28 -10.69 3.78 -20.68
CA LEU A 28 -11.45 2.65 -20.13
C LEU A 28 -12.85 3.06 -19.68
N SER A 29 -12.98 4.27 -19.12
CA SER A 29 -14.26 4.79 -18.63
C SER A 29 -15.22 5.14 -19.75
N ILE A 30 -14.73 5.51 -20.95
CA ILE A 30 -15.57 5.87 -22.10
C ILE A 30 -16.38 4.66 -22.62
N GLN A 31 -15.83 3.44 -22.54
CA GLN A 31 -16.49 2.24 -23.07
C GLN A 31 -17.51 1.61 -22.12
N GLY A 32 -17.53 2.00 -20.84
CA GLY A 32 -18.34 1.38 -19.79
C GLY A 32 -18.89 2.37 -18.75
N TRP A 33 -19.14 3.61 -19.14
CA TRP A 33 -19.57 4.67 -18.23
C TRP A 33 -20.90 4.34 -17.56
N VAL A 34 -20.88 4.16 -16.23
CA VAL A 34 -22.06 4.04 -15.39
C VAL A 34 -22.10 5.27 -14.49
N SER A 35 -23.16 6.06 -14.60
CA SER A 35 -23.34 7.24 -13.74
C SER A 35 -23.50 6.79 -12.29
N PRO A 36 -22.62 7.22 -11.36
CA PRO A 36 -22.73 6.82 -9.97
C PRO A 36 -23.96 7.46 -9.32
N ASN A 37 -24.62 6.70 -8.45
CA ASN A 37 -25.65 7.24 -7.55
C ASN A 37 -24.99 8.16 -6.49
N LEU A 38 -25.75 9.02 -5.83
CA LEU A 38 -25.25 9.99 -4.83
C LEU A 38 -24.48 9.30 -3.69
N GLU A 39 -24.94 8.13 -3.26
CA GLU A 39 -24.24 7.31 -2.26
C GLU A 39 -22.89 6.79 -2.78
N GLN A 40 -22.85 6.29 -4.02
CA GLN A 40 -21.62 5.82 -4.66
C GLN A 40 -20.63 6.96 -4.85
N PHE A 41 -21.11 8.16 -5.19
CA PHE A 41 -20.30 9.36 -5.31
C PHE A 41 -19.69 9.78 -3.97
N ALA A 42 -20.47 9.75 -2.88
CA ALA A 42 -19.97 10.02 -1.54
C ALA A 42 -18.90 9.00 -1.10
N LEU A 43 -19.10 7.71 -1.38
CA LEU A 43 -18.11 6.66 -1.13
C LEU A 43 -16.84 6.86 -1.96
N LEU A 44 -16.96 7.21 -3.24
CA LEU A 44 -15.84 7.52 -4.13
C LEU A 44 -15.00 8.69 -3.58
N LEU A 45 -15.65 9.77 -3.13
CA LEU A 45 -14.96 10.88 -2.49
C LEU A 45 -14.27 10.45 -1.19
N GLY A 46 -14.94 9.66 -0.35
CA GLY A 46 -14.36 9.13 0.89
C GLY A 46 -13.11 8.29 0.62
N VAL A 47 -13.17 7.36 -0.33
CA VAL A 47 -12.04 6.53 -0.75
C VAL A 47 -10.91 7.40 -1.31
N GLY A 48 -11.22 8.40 -2.14
CA GLY A 48 -10.24 9.34 -2.68
C GLY A 48 -9.49 10.13 -1.61
N LEU A 49 -10.21 10.66 -0.62
CA LEU A 49 -9.62 11.40 0.50
C LEU A 49 -8.72 10.51 1.36
N VAL A 50 -9.23 9.35 1.79
CA VAL A 50 -8.47 8.39 2.61
C VAL A 50 -7.23 7.91 1.86
N SER A 51 -7.36 7.59 0.57
CA SER A 51 -6.24 7.15 -0.26
C SER A 51 -5.18 8.23 -0.43
N SER A 52 -5.58 9.49 -0.62
CA SER A 52 -4.64 10.61 -0.75
C SER A 52 -3.85 10.83 0.54
N VAL A 53 -4.51 10.75 1.69
CA VAL A 53 -3.87 10.82 3.01
C VAL A 53 -2.92 9.63 3.22
N ALA A 54 -3.34 8.41 2.87
CA ALA A 54 -2.50 7.22 2.96
C ALA A 54 -1.24 7.32 2.08
N GLN A 55 -1.37 7.81 0.85
CA GLN A 55 -0.24 8.04 -0.04
C GLN A 55 0.71 9.10 0.51
N TRP A 56 0.20 10.18 1.12
CA TRP A 56 1.05 11.18 1.75
C TRP A 56 1.87 10.62 2.93
N PHE A 57 1.25 9.78 3.77
CA PHE A 57 1.98 9.07 4.82
C PHE A 57 3.01 8.10 4.24
N GLY A 58 2.68 7.36 3.19
CA GLY A 58 3.61 6.46 2.48
C GLY A 58 4.83 7.21 1.96
N VAL A 59 4.63 8.27 1.17
CA VAL A 59 5.71 9.10 0.62
C VAL A 59 6.56 9.72 1.73
N THR A 60 5.94 10.09 2.86
CA THR A 60 6.67 10.59 4.02
C THR A 60 7.50 9.50 4.69
N ALA A 61 6.97 8.29 4.88
CA ALA A 61 7.70 7.17 5.46
C ALA A 61 8.95 6.85 4.62
N TYR A 62 8.82 6.81 3.28
CA TYR A 62 9.93 6.59 2.34
C TYR A 62 11.05 7.62 2.42
N GLN A 63 10.79 8.82 2.95
CA GLN A 63 11.82 9.86 3.10
C GLN A 63 12.61 9.75 4.42
N TYR A 64 12.04 9.16 5.47
CA TYR A 64 12.63 9.12 6.80
C TYR A 64 13.12 7.73 7.23
N GLY A 65 12.60 6.65 6.65
CA GLY A 65 12.97 5.27 6.99
C GLY A 65 14.01 4.66 6.05
N GLU A 66 14.80 3.72 6.57
CA GLU A 66 15.62 2.85 5.74
C GLU A 66 14.72 2.01 4.82
N ALA A 67 15.07 1.94 3.52
CA ALA A 67 14.25 1.25 2.51
C ALA A 67 13.85 -0.18 2.91
N ASN A 68 14.74 -0.91 3.61
CA ASN A 68 14.50 -2.28 4.07
C ASN A 68 13.36 -2.36 5.11
N VAL A 69 13.32 -1.43 6.06
CA VAL A 69 12.27 -1.41 7.10
C VAL A 69 10.91 -1.08 6.49
N ILE A 70 10.87 -0.17 5.51
CA ILE A 70 9.63 0.25 4.87
C ILE A 70 9.05 -0.88 4.01
N SER A 71 9.90 -1.58 3.25
CA SER A 71 9.46 -2.76 2.50
C SER A 71 8.84 -3.83 3.41
N ASN A 72 9.43 -4.06 4.59
CA ASN A 72 8.84 -4.99 5.57
C ASN A 72 7.46 -4.54 6.06
N VAL A 73 7.26 -3.25 6.33
CA VAL A 73 5.95 -2.70 6.72
C VAL A 73 4.92 -2.82 5.59
N GLU A 74 5.33 -2.56 4.35
CA GLU A 74 4.48 -2.69 3.16
C GLU A 74 3.92 -4.12 3.02
N TYR A 75 4.72 -5.13 3.36
CA TYR A 75 4.26 -6.52 3.35
C TYR A 75 3.21 -6.81 4.42
N VAL A 76 3.35 -6.27 5.62
CA VAL A 76 2.33 -6.44 6.69
C VAL A 76 0.99 -5.83 6.27
N LYS A 77 0.99 -4.80 5.41
CA LYS A 77 -0.23 -4.21 4.83
C LYS A 77 -1.12 -5.27 4.16
N ILE A 78 -0.54 -6.29 3.54
CA ILE A 78 -1.27 -7.39 2.87
C ILE A 78 -2.09 -8.20 3.89
N ILE A 79 -1.54 -8.42 5.09
CA ILE A 79 -2.21 -9.16 6.17
C ILE A 79 -3.43 -8.37 6.64
N TYR A 80 -3.24 -7.08 6.95
CA TYR A 80 -4.35 -6.21 7.37
C TYR A 80 -5.41 -6.08 6.27
N ALA A 81 -5.00 -5.89 5.01
CA ALA A 81 -5.93 -5.83 3.88
C ALA A 81 -6.75 -7.12 3.73
N SER A 82 -6.14 -8.29 3.96
CA SER A 82 -6.85 -9.58 3.91
C SER A 82 -7.88 -9.72 5.04
N ILE A 83 -7.54 -9.27 6.26
CA ILE A 83 -8.45 -9.30 7.41
C ILE A 83 -9.63 -8.35 7.19
N PHE A 84 -9.36 -7.11 6.78
CA PHE A 84 -10.41 -6.13 6.47
C PHE A 84 -11.25 -6.56 5.27
N GLY A 85 -10.63 -7.17 4.25
CA GLY A 85 -11.32 -7.74 3.10
C GLY A 85 -12.35 -8.80 3.51
N PHE A 86 -11.93 -9.74 4.36
CA PHE A 86 -12.83 -10.75 4.91
C PHE A 86 -13.95 -10.13 5.76
N TYR A 87 -13.64 -9.17 6.63
CA TYR A 87 -14.64 -8.60 7.54
C TYR A 87 -15.66 -7.68 6.85
N LEU A 88 -15.22 -6.88 5.87
CA LEU A 88 -16.06 -5.89 5.20
C LEU A 88 -16.83 -6.48 4.01
N PHE A 89 -16.22 -7.42 3.27
CA PHE A 89 -16.78 -7.94 2.02
C PHE A 89 -17.12 -9.43 2.07
N GLY A 90 -16.74 -10.15 3.13
CA GLY A 90 -16.99 -11.59 3.26
C GLY A 90 -16.20 -12.45 2.26
N GLU A 91 -15.25 -11.87 1.54
CA GLU A 91 -14.43 -12.59 0.56
C GLU A 91 -13.37 -13.42 1.27
N LEU A 92 -13.42 -14.74 1.04
CA LEU A 92 -12.42 -15.67 1.55
C LEU A 92 -11.10 -15.48 0.81
N PRO A 93 -9.97 -15.29 1.52
CA PRO A 93 -8.68 -15.14 0.88
C PRO A 93 -8.33 -16.40 0.07
N SER A 94 -7.91 -16.17 -1.17
CA SER A 94 -7.52 -17.25 -2.09
C SER A 94 -6.32 -18.04 -1.55
N VAL A 95 -6.12 -19.26 -2.07
CA VAL A 95 -4.97 -20.10 -1.71
C VAL A 95 -3.64 -19.37 -1.88
N LEU A 96 -3.54 -18.48 -2.89
CA LEU A 96 -2.38 -17.60 -3.13
C LEU A 96 -2.20 -16.55 -2.03
N ALA A 97 -3.28 -15.93 -1.54
CA ALA A 97 -3.20 -14.98 -0.42
C ALA A 97 -2.72 -15.68 0.87
N ILE A 98 -3.21 -16.89 1.13
CA ILE A 98 -2.80 -17.70 2.29
C ILE A 98 -1.31 -18.07 2.21
N THR A 99 -0.82 -18.48 1.04
CA THR A 99 0.61 -18.77 0.85
C THR A 99 1.47 -17.52 1.00
N GLY A 100 1.01 -16.37 0.50
CA GLY A 100 1.66 -15.08 0.72
C GLY A 100 1.80 -14.76 2.21
N ILE A 101 0.73 -14.86 2.99
CA ILE A 101 0.73 -14.63 4.44
C ILE A 101 1.73 -15.57 5.15
N PHE A 102 1.78 -16.84 4.74
CA PHE A 102 2.73 -17.81 5.30
C PHE A 102 4.19 -17.41 5.07
N VAL A 103 4.54 -17.01 3.84
CA VAL A 103 5.89 -16.52 3.50
C VAL A 103 6.26 -15.27 4.30
N LEU A 104 5.30 -14.36 4.52
CA LEU A 104 5.55 -13.17 5.33
C LEU A 104 5.88 -13.51 6.79
N ILE A 105 5.13 -14.43 7.40
CA ILE A 105 5.40 -14.90 8.76
C ILE A 105 6.80 -15.51 8.84
N LEU A 106 7.20 -16.32 7.86
CA LEU A 106 8.54 -16.91 7.79
C LEU A 106 9.64 -15.85 7.68
N SER A 107 9.43 -14.81 6.86
CA SER A 107 10.38 -13.70 6.70
C SER A 107 10.63 -12.95 8.01
N VAL A 108 9.63 -12.85 8.89
CA VAL A 108 9.79 -12.22 10.22
C VAL A 108 10.43 -13.20 11.22
N VAL A 109 10.02 -14.46 11.21
CA VAL A 109 10.42 -15.46 12.22
C VAL A 109 11.85 -15.96 12.01
N ILE A 110 12.27 -16.19 10.76
CA ILE A 110 13.59 -16.77 10.46
C ILE A 110 14.73 -15.85 10.93
N PRO A 111 14.78 -14.55 10.59
CA PRO A 111 15.84 -13.66 11.07
C PRO A 111 15.81 -13.51 12.59
N ASN A 112 14.62 -13.42 13.20
CA ASN A 112 14.48 -13.27 14.64
C ASN A 112 15.03 -14.50 15.41
N LEU A 113 14.74 -15.71 14.93
CA LEU A 113 15.31 -16.95 15.49
C LEU A 113 16.82 -17.09 15.23
N VAL A 114 17.32 -16.63 14.08
CA VAL A 114 18.75 -16.69 13.73
C VAL A 114 19.57 -15.67 14.55
N ILE A 115 19.06 -14.46 14.75
CA ILE A 115 19.70 -13.41 15.55
C ILE A 115 19.64 -13.75 17.04
N GLY A 116 18.52 -14.29 17.52
CA GLY A 116 18.38 -14.80 18.90
C GLY A 116 19.38 -15.92 19.25
N ARG A 117 19.86 -16.69 18.26
CA ARG A 117 20.93 -17.68 18.45
C ARG A 117 22.34 -17.08 18.45
N ARG A 118 22.59 -15.94 17.82
CA ARG A 118 23.92 -15.27 17.85
C ARG A 118 24.20 -14.51 19.15
N SER A 119 23.18 -14.02 19.84
CA SER A 119 23.36 -13.30 21.12
C SER A 119 23.82 -14.18 22.29
N LYS A 120 23.73 -15.51 22.17
CA LYS A 120 24.15 -16.46 23.22
C LYS A 120 25.60 -16.94 23.07
N VAL A 121 26.35 -16.43 22.06
CA VAL A 121 27.69 -16.94 21.69
C VAL A 121 28.81 -15.88 21.89
N CYS A 122 28.52 -14.71 22.46
CA CYS A 122 29.53 -13.77 22.96
C CYS A 122 29.41 -13.62 24.48
#